data_AF-A0A0N4UPS0-F1
#
_entry.id   AF-A0A0N4UPS0-F1
#
_cell.length_a   1.000
_cell.length_b   1.000
_cell.length_c   1.000
_cell.angle_alpha   90.00
_cell.angle_beta   90.00
_cell.angle_gamma   90.00
#
_symmetry.space_group_name_H-M   'P 1'
#
loop_
_entity.id
_entity.type
_entity.pdbx_description
1 polymer ?
#
loop_
_entity_poly.entity_id
_entity_poly.type
_entity_poly.pdbx_seq_one_letter_code
_entity_poly.pdbx_strand_id
1 'polypeptide(L)'
;MMILTLTLLLLNFLNETNAGTVAITECHNGGSTMDMVPQGQIPRRPVPSATACRDSDQNLCNALFPLNNDHANNADPTKPYKVHEDCYKATHSSIATRFCASTCALCCKTPQFSGCPDRTTTVASSNCRDERVDCARHLQFCRIHPLSSYYSVYCRKTCSYC
;
A
#
# COMPACT_ATOMS: atom_id res chain seq x y z
N MET A 1 19.90 1.97 30.71
CA MET A 1 18.73 2.83 30.38
C MET A 1 18.07 2.49 29.05
N MET A 2 18.79 2.22 27.95
CA MET A 2 18.17 1.96 26.62
C MET A 2 17.24 0.73 26.55
N ILE A 3 17.53 -0.33 27.31
CA ILE A 3 16.71 -1.57 27.31
C ILE A 3 15.33 -1.30 27.90
N LEU A 4 15.26 -0.52 28.99
CA LEU A 4 13.99 -0.20 29.67
C LEU A 4 13.07 0.67 28.80
N THR A 5 13.64 1.62 28.06
CA THR A 5 12.86 2.44 27.11
C THR A 5 12.34 1.60 25.94
N LEU A 6 13.10 0.62 25.45
CA LEU A 6 12.67 -0.26 24.37
C LEU A 6 11.54 -1.20 24.82
N THR A 7 11.62 -1.76 26.03
CA THR A 7 10.54 -2.58 26.58
C THR A 7 9.29 -1.78 26.92
N LEU A 8 9.41 -0.56 27.45
CA LEU A 8 8.25 0.33 27.67
C LEU A 8 7.57 0.72 26.37
N LEU A 9 8.35 1.02 25.32
CA LEU A 9 7.80 1.21 23.97
C LEU A 9 7.04 -0.04 23.56
N LEU A 10 7.66 -1.22 23.57
CA LEU A 10 7.03 -2.50 23.18
C LEU A 10 5.76 -2.82 23.99
N LEU A 11 5.73 -2.53 25.28
CA LEU A 11 4.54 -2.74 26.13
C LEU A 11 3.41 -1.77 25.79
N ASN A 12 3.72 -0.50 25.50
CA ASN A 12 2.73 0.46 25.01
C ASN A 12 2.22 0.08 23.61
N PHE A 13 3.08 -0.51 22.76
CA PHE A 13 2.69 -1.07 21.46
C PHE A 13 1.66 -2.21 21.62
N LEU A 14 1.84 -3.11 22.59
CA LEU A 14 0.95 -4.26 22.77
C LEU A 14 -0.39 -3.94 23.44
N ASN A 15 -0.54 -2.76 24.07
CA ASN A 15 -1.74 -2.41 24.83
C ASN A 15 -2.86 -1.80 23.96
N GLU A 16 -2.65 -1.61 22.65
CA GLU A 16 -3.73 -1.28 21.71
C GLU A 16 -4.53 -2.54 21.34
N THR A 17 -5.15 -3.15 22.35
CA THR A 17 -6.12 -4.22 22.13
C THR A 17 -7.36 -3.63 21.46
N ASN A 18 -7.70 -4.12 20.26
CA ASN A 18 -8.87 -3.79 19.41
C ASN A 18 -8.60 -2.85 18.22
N ALA A 19 -7.36 -2.64 17.83
CA ALA A 19 -7.08 -2.02 16.54
C ALA A 19 -7.59 -2.91 15.39
N GLY A 20 -8.44 -2.35 14.53
CA GLY A 20 -9.04 -3.05 13.40
C GLY A 20 -8.17 -2.96 12.14
N THR A 21 -8.69 -3.51 11.04
CA THR A 21 -8.14 -3.20 9.72
C THR A 21 -8.95 -2.07 9.06
N VAL A 22 -8.25 -1.25 8.30
CA VAL A 22 -8.84 -0.14 7.53
C VAL A 22 -8.42 -0.25 6.08
N ALA A 23 -9.27 0.21 5.16
CA ALA A 23 -8.86 0.33 3.76
C ALA A 23 -7.67 1.29 3.65
N ILE A 24 -6.72 0.96 2.77
CA ILE A 24 -5.51 1.78 2.61
C ILE A 24 -5.86 3.26 2.29
N THR A 25 -5.12 4.18 2.89
CA THR A 25 -5.30 5.64 2.71
C THR A 25 -4.17 6.29 1.94
N GLU A 26 -3.05 5.58 1.81
CA GLU A 26 -1.82 6.02 1.15
C GLU A 26 -1.38 4.98 0.11
N CYS A 27 -0.49 5.37 -0.79
CA CYS A 27 0.04 4.49 -1.85
C CYS A 27 -1.03 3.73 -2.63
N HIS A 28 -2.13 4.38 -3.06
CA HIS A 28 -3.26 3.67 -3.67
C HIS A 28 -3.61 4.15 -5.09
N ASN A 29 -4.29 3.29 -5.87
CA ASN A 29 -4.75 3.56 -7.24
C ASN A 29 -5.95 4.52 -7.34
N GLY A 30 -6.31 5.23 -6.27
CA GLY A 30 -7.69 5.72 -6.12
C GLY A 30 -8.64 4.60 -5.70
N GLY A 31 -9.79 4.49 -6.35
CA GLY A 31 -10.74 3.41 -6.12
C GLY A 31 -11.58 3.51 -4.84
N SER A 32 -12.63 2.69 -4.81
CA SER A 32 -13.58 2.60 -3.71
C SER A 32 -12.97 1.90 -2.50
N THR A 33 -13.22 2.45 -1.32
CA THR A 33 -12.91 1.82 -0.02
C THR A 33 -14.01 0.87 0.45
N MET A 34 -15.14 0.79 -0.27
CA MET A 34 -16.27 -0.05 0.11
C MET A 34 -16.04 -1.50 -0.31
N ASP A 35 -16.38 -2.45 0.56
CA ASP A 35 -16.30 -3.90 0.28
C ASP A 35 -17.25 -4.33 -0.86
N MET A 36 -18.32 -3.58 -1.05
CA MET A 36 -19.19 -3.64 -2.23
C MET A 36 -18.86 -2.45 -3.13
N VAL A 37 -18.01 -2.67 -4.13
CA VAL A 37 -17.56 -1.59 -5.01
C VAL A 37 -18.71 -1.16 -5.94
N PRO A 38 -19.07 0.14 -5.97
CA PRO A 38 -20.12 0.63 -6.85
C PRO A 38 -19.83 0.34 -8.33
N GLN A 39 -20.89 0.15 -9.10
CA GLN A 39 -20.79 -0.14 -10.52
C GLN A 39 -20.04 0.99 -11.26
N GLY A 40 -19.05 0.62 -12.08
CA GLY A 40 -18.19 1.58 -12.79
C GLY A 40 -17.00 2.13 -11.98
N GLN A 41 -16.83 1.73 -10.72
CA GLN A 41 -15.63 2.02 -9.94
C GLN A 41 -14.73 0.78 -9.84
N ILE A 42 -13.44 1.02 -9.54
CA ILE A 42 -12.47 -0.03 -9.23
C ILE A 42 -12.24 -0.08 -7.71
N PRO A 43 -11.90 -1.25 -7.13
CA PRO A 43 -11.51 -1.35 -5.73
C PRO A 43 -10.20 -0.58 -5.46
N ARG A 44 -10.08 -0.02 -4.27
CA ARG A 44 -8.85 0.63 -3.80
C ARG A 44 -7.76 -0.42 -3.55
N ARG A 45 -6.63 -0.31 -4.24
CA ARG A 45 -5.51 -1.27 -4.17
C ARG A 45 -4.16 -0.55 -4.08
N PRO A 46 -3.13 -1.18 -3.48
CA PRO A 46 -1.80 -0.59 -3.35
C PRO A 46 -1.14 -0.39 -4.71
N VAL A 47 -0.49 0.75 -4.88
CA VAL A 47 0.35 1.08 -6.04
C VAL A 47 1.69 1.66 -5.53
N PRO A 48 2.82 0.96 -5.78
CA PRO A 48 2.90 -0.37 -6.37
C PRO A 48 2.24 -1.43 -5.45
N SER A 49 2.09 -2.66 -5.95
CA SER A 49 1.59 -3.79 -5.14
C SER A 49 2.27 -3.85 -3.76
N ALA A 50 1.55 -4.27 -2.71
CA ALA A 50 2.13 -4.46 -1.38
C ALA A 50 3.33 -5.45 -1.39
N THR A 51 3.35 -6.38 -2.35
CA THR A 51 4.46 -7.33 -2.54
C THR A 51 5.64 -6.76 -3.33
N ALA A 52 5.60 -5.49 -3.71
CA ALA A 52 6.63 -4.83 -4.52
C ALA A 52 7.90 -4.52 -3.72
N CYS A 53 7.77 -4.43 -2.40
CA CYS A 53 8.86 -4.30 -1.45
C CYS A 53 8.81 -5.47 -0.47
N ARG A 54 9.74 -5.51 0.47
CA ARG A 54 9.81 -6.54 1.52
C ARG A 54 9.87 -5.87 2.88
N ASP A 55 9.22 -6.50 3.84
CA ASP A 55 9.42 -6.18 5.24
C ASP A 55 10.83 -6.59 5.67
N SER A 56 11.38 -5.88 6.66
CA SER A 56 12.68 -6.20 7.23
C SER A 56 12.64 -7.50 8.01
N ASP A 57 11.53 -7.78 8.69
CA ASP A 57 11.25 -9.03 9.40
C ASP A 57 9.73 -9.28 9.35
N GLN A 58 9.32 -10.34 8.64
CA GLN A 58 7.91 -10.66 8.44
C GLN A 58 7.20 -11.00 9.76
N ASN A 59 7.87 -11.68 10.69
CA ASN A 59 7.26 -12.10 11.94
C ASN A 59 7.05 -10.90 12.86
N LEU A 60 8.03 -9.99 12.92
CA LEU A 60 7.89 -8.74 13.66
C LEU A 60 6.75 -7.89 13.10
N CYS A 61 6.68 -7.73 11.78
CA CYS A 61 5.63 -6.91 11.16
C CYS A 61 4.24 -7.50 11.32
N ASN A 62 4.10 -8.83 11.24
CA ASN A 62 2.83 -9.51 11.52
C ASN A 62 2.40 -9.38 12.99
N ALA A 63 3.35 -9.29 13.93
CA ALA A 63 3.08 -9.09 15.35
C ALA A 63 2.68 -7.64 15.66
N LEU A 64 3.30 -6.66 14.99
CA LEU A 64 3.01 -5.23 15.17
C LEU A 64 1.74 -4.79 14.44
N PHE A 65 1.44 -5.38 13.29
CA PHE A 65 0.34 -4.97 12.41
C PHE A 65 -0.50 -6.18 11.95
N PRO A 66 -1.16 -6.89 12.88
CA PRO A 66 -1.91 -8.10 12.55
C PRO A 66 -3.09 -7.80 11.59
N LEU A 67 -3.19 -8.53 10.48
CA LEU A 67 -4.30 -8.38 9.53
C LEU A 67 -5.55 -9.21 9.88
N ASN A 68 -5.47 -10.05 10.93
CA ASN A 68 -6.53 -10.95 11.34
C ASN A 68 -7.09 -11.76 10.15
N ASN A 69 -8.34 -11.50 9.74
CA ASN A 69 -9.02 -12.24 8.67
C ASN A 69 -8.97 -11.55 7.29
N ASP A 70 -8.35 -10.37 7.17
CA ASP A 70 -8.36 -9.59 5.93
C ASP A 70 -7.33 -10.05 4.87
N HIS A 71 -6.54 -11.09 5.16
CA HIS A 71 -5.67 -11.71 4.17
C HIS A 71 -6.44 -12.19 2.92
N ALA A 72 -7.63 -12.77 3.10
CA ALA A 72 -8.46 -13.23 1.99
C ALA A 72 -8.99 -12.05 1.16
N ASN A 73 -9.42 -10.97 1.82
CA ASN A 73 -9.87 -9.74 1.15
C ASN A 73 -8.72 -9.11 0.35
N ASN A 74 -7.52 -9.09 0.91
CA ASN A 74 -6.33 -8.58 0.24
C ASN A 74 -5.91 -9.44 -0.96
N ALA A 75 -6.16 -10.75 -0.92
CA ALA A 75 -5.90 -11.65 -2.03
C ALA A 75 -6.93 -11.49 -3.17
N ASP A 76 -8.17 -11.10 -2.87
CA ASP A 76 -9.23 -10.91 -3.86
C ASP A 76 -9.10 -9.54 -4.56
N PRO A 77 -8.77 -9.47 -5.87
CA PRO A 77 -8.60 -8.21 -6.60
C PRO A 77 -9.89 -7.39 -6.73
N THR A 78 -11.07 -7.97 -6.43
CA THR A 78 -12.37 -7.29 -6.47
C THR A 78 -12.71 -6.58 -5.16
N LYS A 79 -11.87 -6.73 -4.13
CA LYS A 79 -12.05 -6.13 -2.80
C LYS A 79 -11.05 -5.01 -2.53
N PRO A 80 -11.43 -3.99 -1.75
CA PRO A 80 -10.49 -2.98 -1.29
C PRO A 80 -9.41 -3.65 -0.42
N TYR A 81 -8.18 -3.19 -0.58
CA TYR A 81 -7.06 -3.68 0.23
C TYR A 81 -7.10 -3.02 1.62
N LYS A 82 -6.96 -3.84 2.66
CA LYS A 82 -6.99 -3.44 4.06
C LYS A 82 -5.65 -3.69 4.75
N VAL A 83 -5.30 -2.80 5.67
CA VAL A 83 -4.11 -2.90 6.52
C VAL A 83 -4.50 -2.61 7.97
N HIS A 84 -3.63 -2.94 8.93
CA HIS A 84 -3.86 -2.55 10.32
C HIS A 84 -3.97 -1.03 10.46
N GLU A 85 -4.90 -0.52 11.27
CA GLU A 85 -5.08 0.93 11.45
C GLU A 85 -3.81 1.64 11.95
N ASP A 86 -2.98 0.94 12.72
CA ASP A 86 -1.75 1.50 13.28
C ASP A 86 -0.69 1.77 12.21
N CYS A 87 -0.80 1.19 11.01
CA CYS A 87 0.09 1.52 9.90
C CYS A 87 0.15 3.03 9.64
N TYR A 88 -0.91 3.77 9.99
CA TYR A 88 -1.05 5.21 9.78
C TYR A 88 -0.98 6.05 11.06
N LYS A 89 -0.99 5.43 12.25
CA LYS A 89 -0.89 6.19 13.52
C LYS A 89 0.47 6.87 13.61
N ALA A 90 0.51 8.11 14.10
CA ALA A 90 1.74 8.89 14.20
C ALA A 90 2.85 8.20 15.03
N THR A 91 2.46 7.38 16.01
CA THR A 91 3.36 6.59 16.86
C THR A 91 4.02 5.41 16.13
N HIS A 92 3.44 4.95 15.02
CA HIS A 92 3.81 3.71 14.32
C HIS A 92 4.22 3.92 12.86
N SER A 93 3.81 5.02 12.23
CA SER A 93 3.99 5.26 10.80
C SER A 93 5.46 5.20 10.35
N SER A 94 6.39 5.62 11.21
CA SER A 94 7.83 5.52 10.94
C SER A 94 8.31 4.06 10.91
N ILE A 95 7.82 3.21 11.80
CA ILE A 95 8.12 1.78 11.84
C ILE A 95 7.46 1.08 10.65
N ALA A 96 6.18 1.38 10.41
CA ALA A 96 5.42 0.89 9.27
C ALA A 96 6.13 1.17 7.95
N THR A 97 6.58 2.40 7.73
CA THR A 97 7.24 2.81 6.48
C THR A 97 8.65 2.23 6.34
N ARG A 98 9.43 2.14 7.43
CA ARG A 98 10.85 1.75 7.35
C ARG A 98 11.08 0.24 7.40
N PHE A 99 10.29 -0.47 8.21
CA PHE A 99 10.50 -1.89 8.49
C PHE A 99 9.37 -2.78 7.98
N CYS A 100 8.15 -2.26 7.85
CA CYS A 100 6.96 -3.05 7.54
C CYS A 100 6.20 -2.54 6.31
N ALA A 101 6.93 -2.03 5.32
CA ALA A 101 6.33 -1.36 4.16
C ALA A 101 5.48 -2.30 3.29
N SER A 102 5.78 -3.59 3.26
CA SER A 102 4.95 -4.59 2.56
C SER A 102 3.69 -4.88 3.37
N THR A 103 3.83 -5.19 4.66
CA THR A 103 2.68 -5.45 5.56
C THR A 103 1.70 -4.27 5.60
N CYS A 104 2.20 -3.04 5.66
CA CYS A 104 1.39 -1.82 5.68
C CYS A 104 1.04 -1.26 4.28
N ALA A 105 1.39 -1.97 3.20
CA ALA A 105 1.15 -1.53 1.82
C ALA A 105 1.71 -0.13 1.49
N LEU A 106 2.85 0.22 2.08
CA LEU A 106 3.56 1.50 1.96
C LEU A 106 4.78 1.41 1.03
N CYS A 107 4.84 0.43 0.12
CA CYS A 107 5.98 0.28 -0.79
C CYS A 107 6.29 1.56 -1.59
N CYS A 108 5.28 2.37 -1.93
CA CYS A 108 5.48 3.64 -2.62
C CYS A 108 6.36 4.65 -1.86
N LYS A 109 6.43 4.53 -0.54
CA LYS A 109 7.25 5.38 0.33
C LYS A 109 8.68 4.87 0.50
N THR A 110 8.99 3.67 0.02
CA THR A 110 10.35 3.15 0.11
C THR A 110 11.24 3.79 -0.96
N PRO A 111 12.56 3.91 -0.73
CA PRO A 111 13.47 4.57 -1.68
C PRO A 111 13.44 3.98 -3.10
N GLN A 112 13.15 2.69 -3.19
CA GLN A 112 13.02 1.93 -4.44
C GLN A 112 11.93 2.47 -5.35
N PHE A 113 10.91 3.11 -4.76
CA PHE A 113 9.77 3.68 -5.48
C PHE A 113 9.66 5.20 -5.23
N SER A 114 10.77 5.89 -5.02
CA SER A 114 10.80 7.36 -4.80
C SER A 114 10.13 8.21 -5.90
N GLY A 115 9.98 7.67 -7.11
CA GLY A 115 9.20 8.29 -8.20
C GLY A 115 7.69 8.01 -8.14
N CYS A 116 7.24 7.11 -7.27
CA CYS A 116 5.83 6.83 -7.04
C CYS A 116 5.23 7.96 -6.21
N PRO A 117 4.14 8.61 -6.67
CA PRO A 117 3.48 9.61 -5.88
C PRO A 117 2.95 8.97 -4.60
N ASP A 118 3.32 9.52 -3.45
CA ASP A 118 2.63 9.24 -2.19
C ASP A 118 1.27 9.94 -2.24
N ARG A 119 0.32 9.35 -2.97
CA ARG A 119 -0.95 9.98 -3.29
C ARG A 119 -2.06 9.32 -2.49
N THR A 120 -2.67 10.11 -1.62
CA THR A 120 -4.11 10.07 -1.30
C THR A 120 -4.97 10.35 -2.55
N THR A 121 -4.34 10.77 -3.66
CA THR A 121 -4.99 11.28 -4.85
C THR A 121 -5.50 10.15 -5.73
N THR A 122 -6.81 10.18 -5.97
CA THR A 122 -7.55 9.37 -6.92
C THR A 122 -6.99 9.51 -8.33
N VAL A 123 -6.63 8.39 -8.95
CA VAL A 123 -6.49 8.32 -10.40
C VAL A 123 -7.88 8.08 -10.97
N ALA A 124 -8.40 9.02 -11.75
CA ALA A 124 -9.76 8.92 -12.28
C ALA A 124 -9.82 7.80 -13.33
N SER A 125 -10.66 6.80 -13.09
CA SER A 125 -10.79 5.60 -13.95
C SER A 125 -11.29 5.92 -15.37
N SER A 126 -11.91 7.08 -15.60
CA SER A 126 -12.80 7.29 -16.75
C SER A 126 -12.14 7.66 -18.06
N ASN A 127 -10.86 8.06 -18.08
CA ASN A 127 -10.18 8.44 -19.32
C ASN A 127 -8.91 7.63 -19.54
N CYS A 128 -8.80 6.94 -20.68
CA CYS A 128 -7.56 6.29 -21.11
C CYS A 128 -6.51 7.36 -21.44
N ARG A 129 -5.69 7.73 -20.46
CA ARG A 129 -4.61 8.71 -20.59
C ARG A 129 -3.44 8.28 -19.73
N ASP A 130 -2.27 8.77 -20.09
CA ASP A 130 -1.12 8.71 -19.21
C ASP A 130 -1.22 9.86 -18.21
N GLU A 131 -1.11 9.54 -16.93
CA GLU A 131 -1.08 10.52 -15.84
C GLU A 131 0.31 11.15 -15.67
N ARG A 132 1.32 10.59 -16.34
CA ARG A 132 2.71 11.05 -16.27
C ARG A 132 3.22 11.40 -17.66
N VAL A 133 3.98 12.48 -17.74
CA VAL A 133 4.52 13.00 -19.01
C VAL A 133 5.69 12.18 -19.55
N ASP A 134 6.35 11.39 -18.70
CA ASP A 134 7.55 10.63 -19.02
C ASP A 134 7.29 9.13 -19.27
N CYS A 135 6.04 8.70 -19.38
CA CYS A 135 5.66 7.30 -19.61
C CYS A 135 6.41 6.64 -20.78
N ALA A 136 6.63 7.37 -21.86
CA ALA A 136 7.35 6.86 -23.03
C ALA A 136 8.80 6.40 -22.72
N ARG A 137 9.45 6.99 -21.70
CA ARG A 137 10.80 6.61 -21.25
C ARG A 137 10.82 5.35 -20.39
N HIS A 138 9.64 4.93 -19.93
CA HIS A 138 9.45 3.85 -18.96
C HIS A 138 8.68 2.66 -19.54
N LEU A 139 8.59 2.59 -20.88
CA LEU A 139 7.89 1.53 -21.60
C LEU A 139 8.37 0.13 -21.22
N GLN A 140 9.68 -0.03 -20.94
CA GLN A 140 10.23 -1.30 -20.45
C GLN A 140 9.61 -1.76 -19.12
N PHE A 141 9.19 -0.83 -18.25
CA PHE A 141 8.68 -1.16 -16.92
C PHE A 141 7.19 -1.52 -16.93
N CYS A 142 6.47 -1.27 -18.04
CA CYS A 142 5.08 -1.67 -18.20
C CYS A 142 4.87 -3.18 -17.98
N ARG A 143 5.88 -4.02 -18.28
CA ARG A 143 5.78 -5.49 -18.20
C ARG A 143 6.68 -6.10 -17.13
N ILE A 144 7.42 -5.30 -16.37
CA ILE A 144 8.38 -5.78 -15.37
C ILE A 144 7.76 -5.67 -13.99
N HIS A 145 7.50 -6.81 -13.34
CA HIS A 145 7.09 -6.80 -11.93
C HIS A 145 8.26 -6.36 -11.02
N PRO A 146 7.98 -5.62 -9.93
CA PRO A 146 6.66 -5.13 -9.51
C PRO A 146 6.25 -3.77 -10.10
N LEU A 147 7.14 -3.12 -10.86
CA LEU A 147 6.93 -1.79 -11.45
C LEU A 147 5.73 -1.74 -12.41
N SER A 148 5.41 -2.85 -13.06
CA SER A 148 4.24 -2.98 -13.93
C SER A 148 2.94 -2.58 -13.25
N SER A 149 2.78 -2.85 -11.94
CA SER A 149 1.60 -2.44 -11.17
C SER A 149 1.45 -0.92 -11.04
N TYR A 150 2.57 -0.20 -11.01
CA TYR A 150 2.61 1.25 -11.01
C TYR A 150 2.35 1.81 -12.40
N TYR A 151 3.05 1.30 -13.41
CA TYR A 151 2.92 1.76 -14.78
C TYR A 151 1.56 1.40 -15.42
N SER A 152 0.91 0.33 -14.96
CA SER A 152 -0.45 -0.02 -15.39
C SER A 152 -1.52 0.93 -14.89
N VAL A 153 -1.25 1.75 -13.87
CA VAL A 153 -2.18 2.76 -13.36
C VAL A 153 -1.83 4.15 -13.90
N TYR A 154 -0.55 4.54 -13.87
CA TYR A 154 -0.13 5.89 -14.23
C TYR A 154 0.24 6.09 -15.70
N CYS A 155 0.53 5.00 -16.41
CA CYS A 155 0.93 5.04 -17.82
C CYS A 155 0.03 4.12 -18.66
N ARG A 156 -1.28 4.12 -18.37
CA ARG A 156 -2.27 3.21 -18.98
C ARG A 156 -2.22 3.21 -20.50
N LYS A 157 -2.14 4.39 -21.11
CA LYS A 157 -2.14 4.52 -22.57
C LYS A 157 -0.81 4.03 -23.13
N THR A 158 0.31 4.51 -22.59
CA THR A 158 1.65 4.11 -23.03
C THR A 158 1.89 2.61 -22.86
N CYS A 159 1.40 2.02 -21.77
CA CYS A 159 1.55 0.61 -21.46
C CYS A 159 0.45 -0.29 -22.06
N SER A 160 -0.48 0.27 -22.82
CA SER A 160 -1.61 -0.47 -23.42
C SER A 160 -2.46 -1.24 -22.40
N TYR A 161 -2.77 -0.61 -21.26
CA TYR A 161 -3.75 -1.05 -20.25
C TYR A 161 -5.09 -0.31 -20.37
N CYS A 162 -5.32 0.21 -21.57
CA CYS A 162 -6.62 0.47 -22.12
C CYS A 162 -6.85 -0.64 -23.18
#